data_AF-A0AAV5TH34-F1
#
_entry.id   AF-A0AAV5TH34-F1
#
_cell.length_a   1.000
_cell.length_b   1.000
_cell.length_c   1.000
_cell.angle_alpha   90.00
_cell.angle_beta   90.00
_cell.angle_gamma   90.00
#
_symmetry.space_group_name_H-M   'P 1'
#
loop_
_entity.id
_entity.type
_entity.pdbx_description
1 polymer ?
#
loop_
_entity_poly.entity_id
_entity_poly.type
_entity_poly.pdbx_seq_one_letter_code
_entity_poly.pdbx_strand_id
1 'polypeptide(L)'
;MDQLAGPSERKCLICGAKTSSCHLGVDACRACTVFYRRAKTRKLNACRSNKLRCGIETGALTCKRCRFDRFERILKESGAKEMLDVSHLEEREPSPAVNASVTSWVTSKFASKGRLIEQCKLYYRLLCSMRRTCELSWRARHHPAGTIRK
;
A
#
# COMPACT_ATOMS: atom_id res chain seq x y z
N MET A 1 26.09 8.03 22.74
CA MET A 1 25.36 9.00 21.89
C MET A 1 24.55 8.20 20.89
N ASP A 2 23.41 7.71 21.36
CA ASP A 2 22.46 6.87 20.65
C ASP A 2 21.84 7.59 19.45
N GLN A 3 22.18 7.17 18.23
CA GLN A 3 21.45 7.56 17.04
C GLN A 3 20.28 6.58 16.85
N LEU A 4 19.13 6.88 17.48
CA LEU A 4 17.87 6.29 17.06
C LEU A 4 17.57 6.77 15.63
N ALA A 5 17.70 5.86 14.66
CA ALA A 5 17.24 6.08 13.31
C ALA A 5 15.74 6.45 13.33
N GLY A 6 15.43 7.73 13.08
CA GLY A 6 14.07 8.22 12.97
C GLY A 6 13.28 7.47 11.88
N PRO A 7 11.93 7.48 11.94
CA PRO A 7 11.11 6.72 11.02
C PRO A 7 11.42 7.12 9.57
N SER A 8 11.92 6.17 8.78
CA SER A 8 12.24 6.36 7.35
C SER A 8 11.07 7.07 6.65
N GLU A 9 11.30 8.28 6.15
CA GLU A 9 10.26 9.11 5.55
C GLU A 9 9.72 8.44 4.28
N ARG A 10 8.58 7.76 4.41
CA ARG A 10 7.91 7.01 3.34
C ARG A 10 7.36 7.97 2.28
N LYS A 11 7.52 7.62 1.00
CA LYS A 11 7.07 8.42 -0.14
C LYS A 11 6.13 7.62 -1.02
N CYS A 12 5.12 8.29 -1.56
CA CYS A 12 4.17 7.73 -2.50
C CYS A 12 4.89 7.33 -3.79
N LEU A 13 4.79 6.06 -4.20
CA LEU A 13 5.45 5.54 -5.41
C LEU A 13 4.88 6.15 -6.71
N ILE A 14 3.71 6.80 -6.62
CA ILE A 14 2.98 7.37 -7.75
C ILE A 14 3.39 8.83 -7.98
N CYS A 15 3.41 9.64 -6.93
CA CYS A 15 3.66 11.09 -7.05
C CYS A 15 4.85 11.60 -6.21
N GLY A 16 5.49 10.77 -5.39
CA GLY A 16 6.64 11.15 -4.57
C GLY A 16 6.31 11.90 -3.27
N ALA A 17 5.04 12.30 -3.06
CA ALA A 17 4.62 12.97 -1.83
C ALA A 17 4.83 12.09 -0.58
N LYS A 18 5.15 12.71 0.55
CA LYS A 18 5.30 12.02 1.84
C LYS A 18 4.00 11.27 2.19
N THR A 19 4.10 10.02 2.61
CA THR A 19 2.94 9.21 2.98
C THR A 19 3.30 8.21 4.06
N SER A 20 2.52 8.14 5.14
CA SER A 20 2.70 7.14 6.20
C SER A 20 1.85 5.88 6.00
N SER A 21 1.02 5.85 4.95
CA SER A 21 -0.01 4.85 4.70
C SER A 21 0.19 4.12 3.39
N CYS A 22 -0.10 2.82 3.36
CA CYS A 22 -0.22 2.04 2.13
C CYS A 22 -1.70 2.00 1.72
N HIS A 23 -1.99 1.98 0.42
CA HIS A 23 -3.34 1.86 -0.12
C HIS A 23 -3.32 0.91 -1.32
N LEU A 24 -4.33 0.05 -1.44
CA LEU A 24 -4.39 -0.99 -2.48
C LEU A 24 -3.14 -1.89 -2.49
N GLY A 25 -2.56 -2.13 -1.30
CA GLY A 25 -1.38 -2.96 -1.15
C GLY A 25 -0.06 -2.31 -1.58
N VAL A 26 -0.05 -1.03 -1.94
CA VAL A 26 1.15 -0.30 -2.37
C VAL A 26 1.33 1.01 -1.60
N ASP A 27 2.57 1.51 -1.53
CA ASP A 27 2.89 2.82 -0.93
C ASP A 27 2.33 3.96 -1.81
N ALA A 28 1.04 4.24 -1.66
CA ALA A 28 0.30 5.27 -2.39
C ALA A 28 -0.41 6.22 -1.42
N CYS A 29 -0.25 7.53 -1.62
CA CYS A 29 -0.95 8.53 -0.82
C CYS A 29 -2.46 8.52 -1.10
N ARG A 30 -3.26 8.95 -0.12
CA ARG A 30 -4.74 9.02 -0.23
C ARG A 30 -5.22 9.73 -1.50
N ALA A 31 -4.57 10.82 -1.88
CA ALA A 31 -4.91 11.58 -3.08
C ALA A 31 -4.73 10.75 -4.38
N CYS A 32 -3.65 9.96 -4.49
CA CYS A 32 -3.44 9.08 -5.64
C CYS A 32 -4.46 7.94 -5.70
N THR A 33 -4.81 7.35 -4.56
CA THR A 33 -5.79 6.26 -4.50
C THR A 33 -7.18 6.72 -4.91
N VAL A 34 -7.63 7.89 -4.41
CA VAL A 34 -8.92 8.47 -4.80
C VAL A 34 -8.92 8.84 -6.28
N PHE A 35 -7.83 9.42 -6.78
CA PHE A 35 -7.66 9.71 -8.20
C PHE A 35 -7.79 8.44 -9.06
N TYR A 36 -7.08 7.36 -8.71
CA TYR A 36 -7.09 6.11 -9.47
C TYR A 36 -8.49 5.49 -9.57
N ARG A 37 -9.23 5.43 -8.45
CA ARG A 37 -10.61 4.92 -8.45
C ARG A 37 -11.53 5.74 -9.35
N ARG A 38 -11.42 7.08 -9.32
CA ARG A 38 -12.21 7.98 -10.19
C ARG A 38 -11.79 7.90 -11.65
N ALA A 39 -10.52 7.59 -11.92
CA ALA A 39 -9.95 7.53 -13.25
C ALA A 39 -10.28 6.21 -13.98
N LYS A 40 -10.52 5.11 -13.25
CA LYS A 40 -10.96 3.84 -13.86
C LYS A 40 -12.24 3.95 -14.68
N THR A 41 -13.21 4.73 -14.19
CA THR A 41 -14.53 4.86 -14.83
C THR A 41 -14.61 6.04 -15.80
N ARG A 42 -13.57 6.87 -15.90
CA ARG A 42 -13.57 8.10 -16.72
C ARG A 42 -12.57 8.00 -17.85
N LYS A 43 -12.96 8.48 -19.03
CA LYS A 43 -12.00 8.70 -20.13
C LYS A 43 -11.00 9.77 -19.72
N LEU A 44 -9.74 9.39 -19.58
CA LEU A 44 -8.64 10.32 -19.29
C LEU A 44 -8.19 11.00 -20.58
N ASN A 45 -7.97 12.32 -20.53
CA ASN A 45 -7.38 13.06 -21.63
C ASN A 45 -5.98 12.52 -21.97
N ALA A 46 -5.58 12.66 -23.23
CA ALA A 46 -4.27 12.24 -23.70
C ALA A 46 -3.11 12.91 -22.93
N CYS A 47 -1.95 12.25 -22.95
CA CYS A 47 -0.74 12.81 -22.35
C CYS A 47 -0.25 14.02 -23.15
N ARG A 48 -0.16 15.20 -22.52
CA ARG A 48 0.29 16.45 -23.18
C ARG A 48 1.67 16.35 -23.82
N SER A 49 2.58 15.58 -23.22
CA SER A 49 3.94 15.44 -23.74
C SER A 49 4.07 14.34 -24.80
N ASN A 50 3.01 13.56 -25.07
CA ASN A 50 2.99 12.37 -25.94
C ASN A 50 4.03 11.26 -25.65
N LYS A 51 4.93 11.45 -24.68
CA LYS A 51 5.96 10.48 -24.26
C LYS A 51 5.44 9.41 -23.29
N LEU A 52 4.21 9.55 -22.78
CA LEU A 52 3.57 8.67 -21.76
C LEU A 52 4.41 8.41 -20.49
N ARG A 53 5.45 9.22 -20.26
CA ARG A 53 6.37 9.13 -19.13
C ARG A 53 6.70 10.53 -18.60
N CYS A 54 5.68 11.34 -18.36
CA CYS A 54 5.89 12.63 -17.70
C CYS A 54 6.60 12.41 -16.36
N GLY A 55 7.66 13.18 -16.10
CA GLY A 55 8.43 13.13 -14.86
C GLY A 55 7.58 13.58 -13.67
N ILE A 56 8.02 13.17 -12.47
CA ILE A 56 7.54 13.78 -11.22
C ILE A 56 8.43 15.00 -10.99
N GLU A 57 8.07 16.13 -11.59
CA GLU A 57 8.71 17.40 -11.23
C GLU A 57 8.15 17.85 -9.87
N THR A 58 9.06 18.17 -8.94
CA THR A 58 8.74 18.74 -7.62
C THR A 58 7.64 18.01 -6.82
N GLY A 59 7.62 16.67 -6.86
CA GLY A 59 6.70 15.87 -6.04
C GLY A 59 5.23 15.85 -6.52
N ALA A 60 4.95 16.26 -7.76
CA ALA A 60 3.61 16.18 -8.32
C ALA A 60 3.63 15.71 -9.78
N LEU A 61 3.02 14.56 -10.03
CA LEU A 61 2.72 14.11 -11.39
C LEU A 61 1.44 14.81 -11.87
N THR A 62 1.61 15.88 -12.64
CA THR A 62 0.50 16.73 -13.14
C THR A 62 -0.30 16.07 -14.26
N CYS A 63 0.38 15.27 -15.10
CA CYS A 63 -0.27 14.55 -16.19
C CYS A 63 -1.19 13.45 -15.65
N LYS A 64 -2.51 13.65 -15.79
CA LYS A 64 -3.54 12.69 -15.34
C LYS A 64 -3.36 11.31 -15.99
N ARG A 65 -3.06 11.26 -17.29
CA ARG A 65 -2.84 9.99 -18.01
C ARG A 65 -1.63 9.24 -17.45
N CYS A 66 -0.46 9.88 -17.40
CA CYS A 66 0.74 9.26 -16.84
C CYS A 66 0.58 8.87 -15.37
N ARG A 67 -0.19 9.64 -14.59
CA ARG A 67 -0.50 9.32 -13.18
C ARG A 67 -1.31 8.05 -13.05
N PHE A 68 -2.30 7.85 -13.92
CA PHE A 68 -3.08 6.62 -13.96
C PHE A 68 -2.23 5.44 -14.41
N ASP A 69 -1.55 5.57 -15.55
CA ASP A 69 -0.73 4.51 -16.14
C ASP A 69 0.39 4.07 -15.18
N ARG A 70 0.99 5.02 -14.44
CA ARG A 70 1.97 4.71 -13.39
C ARG A 70 1.36 3.95 -12.22
N PHE A 71 0.16 4.32 -11.77
CA PHE A 71 -0.54 3.60 -10.71
C PHE A 71 -0.85 2.16 -11.16
N GLU A 72 -1.42 2.02 -12.36
CA GLU A 72 -1.80 0.72 -12.92
C GLU A 72 -0.58 -0.20 -13.08
N ARG A 73 0.54 0.33 -13.58
CA ARG A 73 1.81 -0.41 -13.70
C ARG A 73 2.29 -0.94 -12.35
N ILE A 74 2.33 -0.07 -11.33
CA ILE A 74 2.77 -0.45 -9.98
C ILE A 74 1.85 -1.53 -9.40
N LEU A 75 0.53 -1.44 -9.59
CA LEU A 75 -0.39 -2.47 -9.11
C LEU A 75 -0.14 -3.83 -9.78
N LYS A 76 0.04 -3.85 -11.11
CA LYS A 76 0.36 -5.07 -11.87
C LYS A 76 1.66 -5.72 -11.38
N GLU A 77 2.70 -4.93 -11.17
CA GLU A 77 4.00 -5.40 -10.68
C GLU A 77 3.95 -5.88 -9.21
N SER A 78 3.06 -5.30 -8.40
CA SER A 78 2.93 -5.64 -6.98
C SER A 78 2.14 -6.92 -6.69
N GLY A 79 1.63 -7.61 -7.72
CA GLY A 79 0.85 -8.85 -7.56
C GLY A 79 -0.49 -8.65 -6.86
N ALA A 80 -0.95 -7.41 -6.68
CA ALA A 80 -2.25 -7.10 -6.12
C ALA A 80 -3.34 -7.43 -7.14
N LYS A 81 -3.69 -8.71 -7.28
CA LYS A 81 -4.91 -9.13 -7.98
C LYS A 81 -6.08 -8.46 -7.28
N GLU A 82 -6.88 -7.70 -8.03
CA GLU A 82 -8.02 -6.97 -7.51
C GLU A 82 -8.99 -7.97 -6.85
N MET A 83 -9.07 -7.97 -5.52
CA MET A 83 -10.23 -8.48 -4.80
C MET A 83 -11.34 -7.44 -4.95
N LEU A 84 -11.98 -7.45 -6.12
CA LEU A 84 -13.26 -6.80 -6.36
C LEU A 84 -14.23 -7.86 -6.85
N ASP A 85 -14.80 -8.61 -5.92
CA ASP A 85 -16.26 -8.70 -5.83
C ASP A 85 -16.64 -9.11 -4.41
N VAL A 86 -17.30 -8.20 -3.68
CA VAL A 86 -17.93 -8.49 -2.38
C VAL A 86 -19.41 -8.28 -2.61
N SER A 87 -20.02 -9.16 -3.41
CA SER A 87 -21.47 -9.23 -3.57
C SER A 87 -22.05 -10.62 -3.28
N HIS A 88 -21.33 -11.48 -2.56
CA HIS A 88 -21.94 -12.72 -2.05
C HIS A 88 -21.22 -13.24 -0.80
N LEU A 89 -21.41 -12.56 0.34
CA LEU A 89 -21.25 -13.23 1.64
C LEU A 89 -22.62 -13.84 1.96
N GLU A 90 -22.85 -15.07 1.49
CA GLU A 90 -23.74 -15.95 2.23
C GLU A 90 -23.03 -16.37 3.52
N GLU A 91 -23.75 -16.25 4.62
CA GLU A 91 -23.33 -16.62 5.96
C GLU A 91 -22.82 -18.06 5.97
N ARG A 92 -21.52 -18.24 6.24
CA ARG A 92 -20.96 -19.55 6.53
C ARG A 92 -20.39 -19.54 7.94
N GLU A 93 -21.14 -20.16 8.83
CA GLU A 93 -20.79 -20.45 10.23
C GLU A 93 -19.34 -20.95 10.38
N PRO A 94 -18.49 -20.33 11.25
CA PRO A 94 -17.11 -20.75 11.42
C PRO A 94 -16.99 -21.97 12.35
N SER A 95 -16.33 -23.02 11.83
CA SER A 95 -15.92 -24.22 12.58
C SER A 95 -14.89 -23.89 13.69
N PRO A 96 -15.00 -24.48 14.89
CA PRO A 96 -14.38 -23.98 16.13
C PRO A 96 -12.89 -24.34 16.39
N ALA A 97 -12.15 -24.97 15.46
CA ALA A 97 -10.92 -25.67 15.86
C ALA A 97 -9.57 -24.94 15.62
N VAL A 98 -9.51 -23.85 14.84
CA VAL A 98 -8.20 -23.32 14.34
C VAL A 98 -7.81 -21.93 14.90
N ASN A 99 -8.68 -21.30 15.67
CA ASN A 99 -8.54 -19.90 16.10
C ASN A 99 -7.99 -19.72 17.54
N ALA A 100 -7.89 -20.77 18.35
CA ALA A 100 -7.59 -20.61 19.79
C ALA A 100 -6.22 -19.94 20.08
N SER A 101 -5.16 -20.27 19.33
CA SER A 101 -3.80 -19.84 19.68
C SER A 101 -3.46 -18.41 19.19
N VAL A 102 -3.91 -18.04 17.99
CA VAL A 102 -3.69 -16.68 17.45
C VAL A 102 -4.61 -15.66 18.13
N THR A 103 -5.84 -16.05 18.47
CA THR A 103 -6.80 -15.14 19.12
C THR A 103 -6.39 -14.83 20.55
N SER A 104 -5.77 -15.77 21.28
CA SER A 104 -5.35 -15.60 22.68
C SER A 104 -4.27 -14.53 22.89
N TRP A 105 -3.24 -14.49 22.03
CA TRP A 105 -2.21 -13.44 22.10
C TRP A 105 -2.76 -12.06 21.70
N VAL A 106 -3.74 -12.05 20.79
CA VAL A 106 -4.39 -10.84 20.29
C VAL A 106 -5.48 -10.34 21.23
N THR A 107 -6.04 -11.14 22.12
CA THR A 107 -6.99 -10.68 23.14
C THR A 107 -6.30 -10.21 24.41
N SER A 108 -5.23 -10.90 24.84
CA SER A 108 -4.53 -10.59 26.10
C SER A 108 -3.92 -9.18 26.15
N LYS A 109 -3.44 -8.66 25.01
CA LYS A 109 -2.84 -7.31 24.95
C LYS A 109 -3.85 -6.14 24.81
N PHE A 110 -5.14 -6.44 24.70
CA PHE A 110 -6.18 -5.48 24.28
C PHE A 110 -7.26 -5.23 25.34
N ALA A 111 -6.92 -5.39 26.62
CA ALA A 111 -7.76 -4.98 27.74
C ALA A 111 -7.81 -3.44 27.95
N SER A 112 -7.41 -2.62 26.98
CA SER A 112 -7.42 -1.16 27.09
C SER A 112 -8.37 -0.51 26.08
N LYS A 113 -9.24 0.36 26.63
CA LYS A 113 -10.40 1.06 26.05
C LYS A 113 -10.07 2.01 24.87
N GLY A 114 -9.55 1.49 23.76
CA GLY A 114 -9.52 2.22 22.49
C GLY A 114 -10.88 2.15 21.80
N ARG A 115 -11.34 3.25 21.19
CA ARG A 115 -12.53 3.16 20.31
C ARG A 115 -12.19 2.18 19.19
N LEU A 116 -13.10 1.26 18.87
CA LEU A 116 -12.90 0.20 17.86
C LEU A 116 -12.26 0.71 16.55
N ILE A 117 -12.61 1.93 16.12
CA ILE A 117 -12.03 2.59 14.95
C ILE A 117 -10.51 2.84 15.08
N GLU A 118 -10.03 3.27 16.24
CA GLU A 118 -8.60 3.45 16.48
C GLU A 118 -7.87 2.12 16.51
N GLN A 119 -8.49 1.09 17.08
CA GLN A 119 -7.96 -0.26 17.08
C GLN A 119 -7.83 -0.81 15.66
N CYS A 120 -8.86 -0.63 14.81
CA CYS A 120 -8.80 -0.98 13.39
C CYS A 120 -7.68 -0.23 12.65
N LYS A 121 -7.48 1.07 12.94
CA LYS A 121 -6.38 1.85 12.36
C LYS A 121 -5.01 1.31 12.77
N LEU A 122 -4.84 0.90 14.03
CA LEU A 122 -3.60 0.30 14.54
C LEU A 122 -3.32 -1.05 13.87
N TYR A 123 -4.32 -1.95 13.80
CA TYR A 123 -4.19 -3.22 13.10
C TYR A 123 -3.83 -3.03 11.62
N TYR A 124 -4.50 -2.10 10.96
CA TYR A 124 -4.19 -1.79 9.56
C TYR A 124 -2.72 -1.36 9.39
N ARG A 125 -2.21 -0.48 10.26
CA ARG A 125 -0.79 -0.06 10.23
C ARG A 125 0.18 -1.22 10.50
N LEU A 126 -0.16 -2.12 11.41
CA LEU A 126 0.66 -3.30 11.72
C LEU A 126 0.72 -4.25 10.52
N LEU A 127 -0.42 -4.60 9.93
CA LEU A 127 -0.51 -5.45 8.74
C LEU A 127 0.26 -4.85 7.55
N CYS A 128 0.18 -3.53 7.34
CA CYS A 128 1.01 -2.85 6.34
C CYS A 128 2.50 -2.99 6.62
N SER A 129 2.92 -2.89 7.89
CA SER A 129 4.34 -3.02 8.26
C SER A 129 4.84 -4.45 8.05
N MET A 130 4.06 -5.46 8.42
CA MET A 130 4.38 -6.87 8.17
C MET A 130 4.52 -7.15 6.67
N ARG A 131 3.56 -6.71 5.85
CA ARG A 131 3.62 -6.86 4.39
C ARG A 131 4.91 -6.27 3.83
N ARG A 132 5.29 -5.05 4.24
CA ARG A 132 6.54 -4.41 3.81
C ARG A 132 7.77 -5.21 4.22
N THR A 133 7.84 -5.72 5.44
CA THR A 133 8.96 -6.56 5.89
C THR A 133 9.08 -7.80 5.02
N CYS A 134 7.95 -8.45 4.70
CA CYS A 134 7.93 -9.58 3.77
C CYS A 134 8.43 -9.20 2.37
N GLU A 135 7.97 -8.08 1.81
CA GLU A 135 8.41 -7.60 0.49
C GLU A 135 9.90 -7.28 0.46
N LEU A 136 10.43 -6.61 1.48
CA LEU A 136 11.87 -6.31 1.60
C LEU A 136 12.70 -7.57 1.78
N SER A 137 12.24 -8.50 2.61
CA SER A 137 12.86 -9.80 2.83
C SER A 137 12.87 -10.66 1.56
N TRP A 138 11.78 -10.62 0.79
CA TRP A 138 11.69 -11.29 -0.51
C TRP A 138 12.64 -10.68 -1.53
N ARG A 139 12.71 -9.34 -1.62
CA ARG A 139 13.67 -8.64 -2.48
C ARG A 139 15.12 -8.97 -2.13
N ALA A 140 15.45 -8.99 -0.84
CA ALA A 140 16.80 -9.33 -0.39
C ALA A 140 17.23 -10.76 -0.81
N ARG A 141 16.29 -11.72 -0.84
CA ARG A 141 16.55 -13.10 -1.26
C ARG A 141 16.62 -13.30 -2.77
N HIS A 142 15.79 -12.59 -3.53
CA HIS A 142 15.64 -12.85 -4.98
C HIS A 142 16.29 -11.80 -5.88
N HIS A 143 16.70 -10.65 -5.34
CA HIS A 143 17.47 -9.61 -6.02
C HIS A 143 18.52 -9.03 -5.05
N PRO A 144 19.69 -9.68 -4.90
CA PRO A 144 20.77 -9.10 -4.11
C PRO A 144 21.18 -7.76 -4.74
N ALA A 145 21.16 -6.70 -3.94
CA ALA A 145 21.61 -5.37 -4.36
C ALA A 145 23.09 -5.44 -4.73
N GLY A 146 23.38 -5.51 -6.02
CA GLY A 146 24.73 -5.66 -6.54
C GLY A 146 24.89 -5.07 -7.92
N THR A 147 25.03 -3.73 -8.01
CA THR A 147 26.09 -3.03 -8.77
C THR A 147 25.88 -1.51 -8.64
N ILE A 148 26.48 -0.92 -7.61
CA ILE A 148 26.95 0.47 -7.69
C ILE A 148 28.20 0.41 -8.56
N ARG A 149 28.08 0.77 -9.84
CA ARG A 149 29.26 1.09 -10.66
C ARG A 149 29.74 2.47 -10.22
N LYS A 150 30.98 2.52 -9.71
CA LYS A 150 31.76 3.76 -9.58
C LYS A 150 32.19 4.22 -10.97
#